data_AF-A0A9D1Y2F3-F1
#
_entry.id   AF-A0A9D1Y2F3-F1
#
_cell.length_a   1.000
_cell.length_b   1.000
_cell.length_c   1.000
_cell.angle_alpha   90.00
_cell.angle_beta   90.00
_cell.angle_gamma   90.00
#
_symmetry.space_group_name_H-M   'P 1'
#
loop_
_entity.id
_entity.type
_entity.pdbx_description
1 polymer ?
#
loop_
_entity_poly.entity_id
_entity_poly.type
_entity_poly.pdbx_seq_one_letter_code
_entity_poly.pdbx_strand_id
1 'polypeptide(L)'
;MEYSAQVKNMCPITKGPHHGPAPIPEEGEWVKAYKIEDISGYTHGVGWCAPEQGACKLSLNIKNGIIEEALVETLGCSGMTHSAAMAGEILPGKTILEALNTDLVCDAINVAMRELFLQIVYGRSQTAFSENGLPVGAGLDDLGKGLRSMTGTIFSTKVKGVRYLELTEGYILKTALDKDNQVIGYQFVRLGKMMEDIRHGKDPKEAYEKNIGTYGRFSAEQGAVKYIDPREE
;
A
#
# COMPACT_ATOMS: atom_id res chain seq x y z
N MET A 1 -37.87 -17.17 -16.47
CA MET A 1 -38.03 -15.71 -16.57
C MET A 1 -39.40 -15.45 -17.18
N GLU A 2 -40.26 -14.68 -16.53
CA GLU A 2 -41.54 -14.28 -17.12
C GLU A 2 -41.39 -12.94 -17.83
N TYR A 3 -41.84 -12.87 -19.08
CA TYR A 3 -41.87 -11.63 -19.86
C TYR A 3 -43.23 -10.95 -19.75
N SER A 4 -43.23 -9.61 -19.70
CA SER A 4 -44.46 -8.82 -19.71
C SER A 4 -45.26 -9.07 -20.99
N ALA A 5 -46.58 -8.83 -20.93
CA ALA A 5 -47.45 -8.96 -22.10
C ALA A 5 -47.00 -8.07 -23.26
N GLN A 6 -46.46 -6.88 -22.98
CA GLN A 6 -45.90 -5.99 -23.99
C GLN A 6 -44.71 -6.63 -24.72
N VAL A 7 -43.75 -7.22 -24.01
CA VAL A 7 -42.59 -7.88 -24.64
C VAL A 7 -43.02 -9.10 -25.47
N LYS A 8 -44.00 -9.87 -25.00
CA LYS A 8 -44.54 -11.03 -25.75
C LYS A 8 -45.20 -10.64 -27.08
N ASN A 9 -45.72 -9.42 -27.18
CA ASN A 9 -46.41 -8.93 -28.38
C ASN A 9 -45.47 -8.26 -29.39
N MET A 10 -44.18 -8.07 -29.06
CA MET A 10 -43.19 -7.49 -29.97
C MET A 10 -42.66 -8.55 -30.94
N CYS A 11 -42.34 -8.16 -32.18
CA CYS A 11 -41.67 -9.05 -33.11
C CYS A 11 -40.19 -9.26 -32.70
N PRO A 12 -39.63 -10.47 -32.84
CA PRO A 12 -38.21 -10.69 -32.57
C PRO A 12 -37.31 -9.91 -33.54
N ILE A 13 -36.25 -9.30 -33.01
CA ILE A 13 -35.18 -8.65 -33.79
C ILE A 13 -33.87 -9.41 -33.52
N THR A 14 -33.13 -9.75 -34.57
CA THR A 14 -31.83 -10.42 -34.46
C THR A 14 -30.70 -9.41 -34.33
N LYS A 15 -29.71 -9.73 -33.50
CA LYS A 15 -28.44 -8.96 -33.47
C LYS A 15 -27.53 -9.40 -34.62
N GLY A 16 -26.68 -8.49 -35.08
CA GLY A 16 -25.59 -8.77 -36.02
C GLY A 16 -24.43 -9.54 -35.34
N PRO A 17 -23.16 -9.17 -35.60
CA PRO A 17 -22.00 -9.86 -35.04
C PRO A 17 -22.05 -10.09 -33.52
N HIS A 18 -21.38 -11.15 -33.06
CA HIS A 18 -21.26 -11.43 -31.63
C HIS A 18 -20.24 -10.49 -30.97
N HIS A 19 -20.74 -9.52 -30.19
CA HIS A 19 -19.93 -8.61 -29.39
C HIS A 19 -19.68 -9.20 -27.98
N GLY A 20 -18.67 -10.05 -27.85
CA GLY A 20 -18.15 -10.48 -26.55
C GLY A 20 -17.33 -9.37 -25.86
N PRO A 21 -16.85 -9.60 -24.63
CA PRO A 21 -15.95 -8.67 -23.95
C PRO A 21 -14.68 -8.45 -24.78
N ALA A 22 -14.13 -7.24 -24.69
CA ALA A 22 -12.80 -6.96 -25.22
C ALA A 22 -11.78 -7.78 -24.43
N PRO A 23 -10.76 -8.37 -25.10
CA PRO A 23 -9.70 -9.04 -24.39
C PRO A 23 -8.90 -8.03 -23.55
N ILE A 24 -8.56 -8.42 -22.33
CA ILE A 24 -7.75 -7.64 -21.38
C ILE A 24 -6.46 -8.39 -21.07
N PRO A 25 -5.33 -7.68 -20.85
CA PRO A 25 -4.06 -8.32 -20.58
C PRO A 25 -3.98 -8.76 -19.11
N GLU A 26 -3.72 -10.04 -18.88
CA GLU A 26 -3.62 -10.65 -17.54
C GLU A 26 -2.59 -11.78 -17.58
N GLU A 27 -1.60 -11.72 -16.68
CA GLU A 27 -0.61 -12.80 -16.47
C GLU A 27 0.10 -13.31 -17.74
N GLY A 28 0.36 -12.39 -18.70
CA GLY A 28 1.02 -12.70 -19.96
C GLY A 28 0.08 -13.09 -21.10
N GLU A 29 -1.23 -13.19 -20.83
CA GLU A 29 -2.26 -13.60 -21.77
C GLU A 29 -3.25 -12.48 -22.10
N TRP A 30 -4.00 -12.65 -23.20
CA TRP A 30 -5.12 -11.77 -23.57
C TRP A 30 -6.45 -12.49 -23.29
N VAL A 31 -7.02 -12.24 -22.12
CA VAL A 31 -8.19 -12.97 -21.61
C VAL A 31 -9.47 -12.21 -21.94
N LYS A 32 -10.49 -12.93 -22.42
CA LYS A 32 -11.85 -12.40 -22.54
C LYS A 32 -12.63 -12.75 -21.28
N ALA A 33 -12.68 -11.85 -20.31
CA ALA A 33 -13.34 -12.09 -19.04
C ALA A 33 -14.87 -12.07 -19.17
N TYR A 34 -15.51 -13.21 -18.92
CA TYR A 34 -16.97 -13.37 -18.85
C TYR A 34 -17.47 -13.56 -17.42
N LYS A 35 -16.64 -14.13 -16.57
CA LYS A 35 -16.93 -14.49 -15.19
C LYS A 35 -15.82 -14.02 -14.28
N ILE A 36 -16.09 -14.04 -12.98
CA ILE A 36 -15.10 -13.68 -11.95
C ILE A 36 -13.89 -14.62 -12.01
N GLU A 37 -14.10 -15.92 -12.28
CA GLU A 37 -13.03 -16.92 -12.39
C GLU A 37 -12.03 -16.65 -13.52
N ASP A 38 -12.38 -15.80 -14.49
CA ASP A 38 -11.49 -15.43 -15.59
C ASP A 38 -10.48 -14.35 -15.20
N ILE A 39 -10.62 -13.72 -14.03
CA ILE A 39 -9.82 -12.56 -13.61
C ILE A 39 -8.63 -12.99 -12.75
N SER A 40 -7.41 -12.67 -13.17
CA SER A 40 -6.19 -12.87 -12.38
C SER A 40 -5.26 -11.66 -12.44
N GLY A 41 -4.51 -11.42 -11.37
CA GLY A 41 -3.42 -10.46 -11.37
C GLY A 41 -3.04 -9.92 -10.00
N TYR A 42 -1.85 -9.33 -9.93
CA TYR A 42 -1.38 -8.55 -8.79
C TYR A 42 -1.53 -7.07 -9.07
N THR A 43 -2.40 -6.40 -8.32
CA THR A 43 -2.67 -4.98 -8.50
C THR A 43 -2.96 -4.30 -7.18
N HIS A 44 -3.06 -2.97 -7.21
CA HIS A 44 -3.29 -2.16 -6.02
C HIS A 44 -4.29 -1.04 -6.30
N GLY A 45 -5.03 -0.67 -5.25
CA GLY A 45 -5.88 0.51 -5.22
C GLY A 45 -5.45 1.41 -4.07
N VAL A 46 -5.61 2.71 -4.27
CA VAL A 46 -5.40 3.71 -3.21
C VAL A 46 -6.72 4.38 -2.93
N GLY A 47 -7.08 4.45 -1.65
CA GLY A 47 -8.28 5.12 -1.18
C GLY A 47 -7.98 6.01 0.00
N TRP A 48 -8.98 6.80 0.38
CA TRP A 48 -8.87 7.79 1.44
C TRP A 48 -10.18 7.89 2.22
N CYS A 49 -10.10 8.30 3.49
CA CYS A 49 -11.29 8.63 4.29
C CYS A 49 -11.71 10.05 3.98
N ALA A 50 -12.99 10.40 3.91
CA ALA A 50 -13.39 11.81 3.86
C ALA A 50 -12.96 12.58 5.14
N PRO A 51 -12.45 13.83 5.05
CA PRO A 51 -12.11 14.64 3.88
C PRO A 51 -10.62 14.48 3.44
N GLU A 52 -10.20 13.28 3.10
CA GLU A 52 -8.84 12.86 2.76
C GLU A 52 -7.82 12.92 3.92
N GLN A 53 -8.29 12.74 5.16
CA GLN A 53 -7.44 12.82 6.36
C GLN A 53 -6.52 11.60 6.56
N GLY A 54 -6.82 10.50 5.91
CA GLY A 54 -6.00 9.30 5.93
C GLY A 54 -6.18 8.52 4.64
N ALA A 55 -5.21 7.67 4.32
CA ALA A 55 -5.12 6.94 3.09
C ALA A 55 -4.82 5.46 3.34
N CYS A 56 -5.29 4.61 2.43
CA CYS A 56 -5.01 3.19 2.39
C CYS A 56 -4.49 2.83 1.00
N LYS A 57 -3.40 2.09 0.93
CA LYS A 57 -3.01 1.32 -0.25
C LYS A 57 -3.35 -0.15 0.02
N LEU A 58 -4.27 -0.69 -0.77
CA LEU A 58 -4.63 -2.10 -0.75
C LEU A 58 -3.97 -2.76 -1.96
N SER A 59 -3.15 -3.77 -1.75
CA SER A 59 -2.62 -4.63 -2.82
C SER A 59 -3.24 -6.01 -2.70
N LEU A 60 -3.71 -6.57 -3.82
CA LEU A 60 -4.27 -7.92 -3.88
C LEU A 60 -3.54 -8.75 -4.93
N ASN A 61 -3.24 -10.01 -4.58
CA ASN A 61 -2.86 -11.04 -5.55
C ASN A 61 -4.09 -11.92 -5.81
N ILE A 62 -4.61 -11.87 -7.03
CA ILE A 62 -5.85 -12.54 -7.42
C ILE A 62 -5.50 -13.67 -8.38
N LYS A 63 -5.99 -14.88 -8.10
CA LYS A 63 -5.84 -16.06 -8.98
C LYS A 63 -7.21 -16.65 -9.23
N ASN A 64 -7.58 -16.79 -10.50
CA ASN A 64 -8.86 -17.36 -10.93
C ASN A 64 -10.07 -16.75 -10.20
N GLY A 65 -10.05 -15.42 -10.04
CA GLY A 65 -11.09 -14.65 -9.37
C GLY A 65 -11.05 -14.64 -7.84
N ILE A 66 -10.18 -15.44 -7.22
CA ILE A 66 -10.00 -15.55 -5.76
C ILE A 66 -8.83 -14.69 -5.30
N ILE A 67 -9.03 -13.97 -4.19
CA ILE A 67 -7.97 -13.22 -3.52
C ILE A 67 -7.11 -14.22 -2.73
N GLU A 68 -5.89 -14.47 -3.20
CA GLU A 68 -4.92 -15.34 -2.52
C GLU A 68 -4.09 -14.57 -1.48
N GLU A 69 -3.92 -13.27 -1.70
CA GLU A 69 -3.07 -12.42 -0.87
C GLU A 69 -3.66 -11.01 -0.76
N ALA A 70 -3.60 -10.43 0.42
CA ALA A 70 -3.98 -9.05 0.68
C ALA A 70 -2.92 -8.35 1.55
N LEU A 71 -2.36 -7.26 1.03
CA LEU A 71 -1.50 -6.34 1.79
C LEU A 71 -2.24 -5.02 1.98
N VAL A 72 -2.44 -4.61 3.23
CA VAL A 72 -3.19 -3.39 3.60
C VAL A 72 -2.26 -2.41 4.30
N GLU A 73 -1.88 -1.34 3.59
CA GLU A 73 -0.98 -0.31 4.11
C GLU A 73 -1.78 0.95 4.39
N THR A 74 -1.72 1.47 5.62
CA THR A 74 -2.55 2.62 6.03
C THR A 74 -1.75 3.75 6.66
N LEU A 75 -2.21 4.98 6.42
CA LEU A 75 -1.74 6.21 7.04
C LEU A 75 -2.95 6.99 7.54
N GLY A 76 -3.10 7.16 8.86
CA GLY A 76 -4.27 7.84 9.42
C GLY A 76 -4.46 7.56 10.90
N CYS A 77 -5.72 7.62 11.35
CA CYS A 77 -6.09 7.39 12.74
C CYS A 77 -5.88 5.93 13.17
N SER A 78 -5.81 5.68 14.49
CA SER A 78 -5.68 4.31 15.03
C SER A 78 -6.85 3.39 14.65
N GLY A 79 -8.06 3.94 14.45
CA GLY A 79 -9.20 3.17 13.95
C GLY A 79 -8.94 2.59 12.55
N MET A 80 -8.18 3.30 11.72
CA MET A 80 -7.80 2.85 10.38
C MET A 80 -6.87 1.64 10.44
N THR A 81 -5.88 1.64 11.34
CA THR A 81 -4.94 0.52 11.45
C THR A 81 -5.61 -0.74 12.00
N HIS A 82 -6.56 -0.61 12.92
CA HIS A 82 -7.39 -1.75 13.36
C HIS A 82 -8.30 -2.27 12.25
N SER A 83 -8.87 -1.38 11.43
CA SER A 83 -9.68 -1.78 10.28
C SER A 83 -8.84 -2.49 9.22
N ALA A 84 -7.59 -2.07 9.02
CA ALA A 84 -6.65 -2.73 8.11
C ALA A 84 -6.33 -4.17 8.54
N ALA A 85 -6.14 -4.40 9.84
CA ALA A 85 -5.93 -5.75 10.37
C ALA A 85 -7.13 -6.67 10.06
N MET A 86 -8.34 -6.18 10.33
CA MET A 86 -9.57 -6.92 10.02
C MET A 86 -9.76 -7.15 8.51
N ALA A 87 -9.46 -6.15 7.66
CA ALA A 87 -9.50 -6.34 6.22
C ALA A 87 -8.51 -7.41 5.73
N GLY A 88 -7.30 -7.45 6.30
CA GLY A 88 -6.31 -8.49 6.03
C GLY A 88 -6.77 -9.90 6.41
N GLU A 89 -7.63 -10.04 7.43
CA GLU A 89 -8.24 -11.33 7.80
C GLU A 89 -9.41 -11.71 6.88
N ILE A 90 -10.21 -10.72 6.47
CA ILE A 90 -11.47 -10.93 5.76
C ILE A 90 -11.28 -11.19 4.27
N LEU A 91 -10.33 -10.51 3.62
CA LEU A 91 -10.22 -10.48 2.16
C LEU A 91 -9.69 -11.79 1.54
N PRO A 92 -8.66 -12.47 2.09
CA PRO A 92 -8.17 -13.71 1.52
C PRO A 92 -9.25 -14.80 1.44
N GLY A 93 -9.26 -15.54 0.32
CA GLY A 93 -10.24 -16.59 0.03
C GLY A 93 -11.59 -16.08 -0.51
N LYS A 94 -11.82 -14.76 -0.53
CA LYS A 94 -13.01 -14.19 -1.18
C LYS A 94 -12.79 -14.03 -2.68
N THR A 95 -13.88 -14.05 -3.42
CA THR A 95 -13.90 -13.51 -4.77
C THR A 95 -13.76 -11.99 -4.77
N ILE A 96 -13.28 -11.41 -5.88
CA ILE A 96 -13.24 -9.95 -6.04
C ILE A 96 -14.62 -9.28 -5.88
N LEU A 97 -15.71 -9.97 -6.24
CA LEU A 97 -17.07 -9.44 -6.10
C LEU A 97 -17.54 -9.48 -4.64
N GLU A 98 -17.25 -10.55 -3.89
CA GLU A 98 -17.53 -10.61 -2.45
C GLU A 98 -16.75 -9.53 -1.70
N ALA A 99 -15.47 -9.35 -2.02
CA ALA A 99 -14.64 -8.32 -1.41
C ALA A 99 -15.19 -6.90 -1.68
N LEU A 100 -15.65 -6.61 -2.90
CA LEU A 100 -16.26 -5.32 -3.24
C LEU A 100 -17.57 -5.05 -2.47
N ASN A 101 -18.27 -6.11 -2.04
CA ASN A 101 -19.53 -6.02 -1.29
C ASN A 101 -19.36 -6.28 0.22
N THR A 102 -18.13 -6.37 0.70
CA THR A 102 -17.83 -6.54 2.13
C THR A 102 -17.61 -5.18 2.77
N ASP A 103 -18.21 -4.96 3.94
CA ASP A 103 -17.91 -3.78 4.75
C ASP A 103 -16.53 -3.95 5.42
N LEU A 104 -15.55 -3.17 4.98
CA LEU A 104 -14.19 -3.17 5.52
C LEU A 104 -13.99 -2.12 6.63
N VAL A 105 -15.09 -1.56 7.16
CA VAL A 105 -15.20 -0.61 8.29
C VAL A 105 -14.57 0.76 8.05
N CYS A 106 -13.39 0.82 7.45
CA CYS A 106 -12.73 2.07 7.08
C CYS A 106 -13.05 2.46 5.64
N ASP A 107 -13.58 3.67 5.47
CA ASP A 107 -13.88 4.26 4.16
C ASP A 107 -12.66 4.26 3.22
N ALA A 108 -11.45 4.53 3.72
CA ALA A 108 -10.24 4.49 2.90
C ALA A 108 -9.98 3.10 2.29
N ILE A 109 -10.30 2.02 3.01
CA ILE A 109 -10.12 0.65 2.53
C ILE A 109 -11.22 0.29 1.52
N ASN A 110 -12.46 0.66 1.80
CA ASN A 110 -13.58 0.48 0.87
C ASN A 110 -13.34 1.23 -0.46
N VAL A 111 -12.85 2.47 -0.40
CA VAL A 111 -12.43 3.24 -1.57
C VAL A 111 -11.26 2.56 -2.28
N ALA A 112 -10.23 2.11 -1.55
CA ALA A 112 -9.09 1.41 -2.15
C ALA A 112 -9.54 0.13 -2.89
N MET A 113 -10.47 -0.65 -2.30
CA MET A 113 -11.04 -1.84 -2.92
C MET A 113 -11.81 -1.49 -4.21
N ARG A 114 -12.60 -0.41 -4.21
CA ARG A 114 -13.28 0.08 -5.41
C ARG A 114 -12.30 0.48 -6.51
N GLU A 115 -11.28 1.27 -6.18
CA GLU A 115 -10.28 1.71 -7.17
C GLU A 115 -9.44 0.54 -7.69
N LEU A 116 -9.11 -0.43 -6.84
CA LEU A 116 -8.46 -1.67 -7.23
C LEU A 116 -9.33 -2.46 -8.20
N PHE A 117 -10.63 -2.59 -7.90
CA PHE A 117 -11.58 -3.28 -8.75
C PHE A 117 -11.64 -2.65 -10.15
N LEU A 118 -11.61 -1.32 -10.26
CA LEU A 118 -11.50 -0.64 -11.55
C LEU A 118 -10.22 -1.00 -12.29
N GLN A 119 -9.09 -1.16 -11.61
CA GLN A 119 -7.86 -1.60 -12.29
C GLN A 119 -8.01 -3.01 -12.87
N ILE A 120 -8.44 -3.97 -12.04
CA ILE A 120 -8.42 -5.37 -12.43
C ILE A 120 -9.42 -5.68 -13.55
N VAL A 121 -10.62 -5.11 -13.54
CA VAL A 121 -11.63 -5.35 -14.60
C VAL A 121 -11.27 -4.76 -15.97
N TYR A 122 -10.26 -3.89 -16.03
CA TYR A 122 -9.71 -3.34 -17.26
C TYR A 122 -8.33 -3.94 -17.61
N GLY A 123 -7.91 -5.04 -16.96
CA GLY A 123 -6.61 -5.68 -17.15
C GLY A 123 -5.42 -4.80 -16.76
N ARG A 124 -5.62 -3.85 -15.84
CA ARG A 124 -4.54 -3.01 -15.30
C ARG A 124 -3.95 -3.69 -14.07
N SER A 125 -3.10 -4.66 -14.36
CA SER A 125 -2.34 -5.40 -13.34
C SER A 125 -0.85 -5.12 -13.50
N GLN A 126 -0.09 -5.12 -12.39
CA GLN A 126 1.37 -5.12 -12.48
C GLN A 126 1.87 -6.40 -13.18
N THR A 127 1.08 -7.47 -13.14
CA THR A 127 1.38 -8.76 -13.79
C THR A 127 0.82 -8.88 -15.20
N ALA A 128 0.23 -7.84 -15.78
CA ALA A 128 -0.46 -7.94 -17.08
C ALA A 128 0.39 -8.58 -18.18
N PHE A 129 1.72 -8.39 -18.15
CA PHE A 129 2.68 -8.93 -19.11
C PHE A 129 3.67 -9.93 -18.49
N SER A 130 3.38 -10.46 -17.30
CA SER A 130 4.21 -11.44 -16.60
C SER A 130 3.58 -12.82 -16.72
N GLU A 131 4.21 -13.73 -17.45
CA GLU A 131 3.73 -15.11 -17.63
C GLU A 131 3.51 -15.80 -16.26
N ASN A 132 2.31 -16.32 -16.01
CA ASN A 132 1.85 -16.87 -14.73
C ASN A 132 1.75 -15.87 -13.55
N GLY A 133 1.92 -14.58 -13.84
CA GLY A 133 1.88 -13.48 -12.89
C GLY A 133 2.95 -13.56 -11.80
N LEU A 134 2.67 -12.94 -10.66
CA LEU A 134 3.54 -12.98 -9.48
C LEU A 134 3.12 -14.13 -8.55
N PRO A 135 4.08 -14.76 -7.86
CA PRO A 135 3.77 -15.79 -6.86
C PRO A 135 3.05 -15.20 -5.66
N VAL A 136 2.27 -16.02 -4.96
CA VAL A 136 1.71 -15.66 -3.65
C VAL A 136 2.87 -15.41 -2.68
N GLY A 137 2.84 -14.26 -2.01
CA GLY A 137 3.90 -13.71 -1.17
C GLY A 137 4.66 -12.56 -1.80
N ALA A 138 4.49 -12.28 -3.10
CA ALA A 138 5.19 -11.18 -3.77
C ALA A 138 4.84 -9.79 -3.21
N GLY A 139 3.67 -9.62 -2.57
CA GLY A 139 3.36 -8.37 -1.88
C GLY A 139 4.24 -8.10 -0.67
N LEU A 140 4.82 -9.13 -0.04
CA LEU A 140 5.82 -8.94 1.02
C LEU A 140 7.14 -8.40 0.47
N ASP A 141 7.50 -8.73 -0.76
CA ASP A 141 8.73 -8.22 -1.39
C ASP A 141 8.68 -6.70 -1.62
N ASP A 142 7.47 -6.14 -1.79
CA ASP A 142 7.24 -4.69 -1.88
C ASP A 142 7.56 -3.95 -0.56
N LEU A 143 7.53 -4.64 0.58
CA LEU A 143 7.75 -4.05 1.92
C LEU A 143 9.23 -3.86 2.29
N GLY A 144 10.16 -4.11 1.37
CA GLY A 144 11.59 -3.88 1.57
C GLY A 144 12.18 -4.62 2.78
N LYS A 145 13.30 -4.11 3.32
CA LYS A 145 14.02 -4.77 4.42
C LYS A 145 13.26 -4.62 5.74
N GLY A 146 12.96 -5.75 6.38
CA GLY A 146 12.24 -5.80 7.65
C GLY A 146 10.72 -5.89 7.50
N LEU A 147 10.21 -6.16 6.28
CA LEU A 147 8.79 -6.37 5.98
C LEU A 147 7.91 -5.26 6.55
N ARG A 148 8.29 -4.00 6.29
CA ARG A 148 7.64 -2.81 6.82
C ARG A 148 7.53 -1.73 5.76
N SER A 149 6.34 -1.18 5.60
CA SER A 149 6.11 -0.01 4.74
C SER A 149 7.03 1.15 5.10
N MET A 150 7.56 1.80 4.07
CA MET A 150 8.39 2.99 4.21
C MET A 150 7.48 4.19 4.47
N THR A 151 7.66 4.88 5.59
CA THR A 151 6.86 6.04 5.98
C THR A 151 7.73 7.27 6.16
N GLY A 152 7.18 8.44 5.85
CA GLY A 152 7.82 9.74 6.05
C GLY A 152 6.91 10.64 6.87
N THR A 153 7.40 11.13 8.01
CA THR A 153 6.68 12.06 8.88
C THR A 153 7.55 13.29 9.12
N ILE A 154 7.14 14.41 8.54
CA ILE A 154 7.83 15.69 8.65
C ILE A 154 6.85 16.72 9.19
N PHE A 155 7.24 17.41 10.25
CA PHE A 155 6.48 18.53 10.81
C PHE A 155 7.24 19.82 10.56
N SER A 156 6.56 20.93 10.28
CA SER A 156 7.22 22.21 10.09
C SER A 156 6.29 23.35 10.48
N THR A 157 6.88 24.40 11.04
CA THR A 157 6.15 25.63 11.31
C THR A 157 6.95 26.82 10.82
N LYS A 158 6.26 27.91 10.47
CA LYS A 158 6.91 29.18 10.11
C LYS A 158 7.82 29.71 11.23
N VAL A 159 7.45 29.45 12.49
CA VAL A 159 8.13 30.01 13.67
C VAL A 159 9.36 29.20 14.07
N LYS A 160 9.33 27.87 13.89
CA LYS A 160 10.38 26.96 14.40
C LYS A 160 11.09 26.15 13.32
N GLY A 161 10.67 26.28 12.06
CA GLY A 161 11.24 25.53 10.94
C GLY A 161 10.83 24.06 10.95
N VAL A 162 11.57 23.25 10.20
CA VAL A 162 11.28 21.84 9.91
C VAL A 162 11.78 20.89 11.01
N ARG A 163 11.09 19.76 11.17
CA ARG A 163 11.39 18.63 12.04
C ARG A 163 11.18 17.33 11.29
N TYR A 164 12.27 16.61 11.07
CA TYR A 164 12.21 15.26 10.50
C TYR A 164 11.93 14.30 11.65
N LEU A 165 10.76 13.67 11.67
CA LEU A 165 10.36 12.74 12.73
C LEU A 165 10.64 11.30 12.29
N GLU A 166 10.27 10.97 11.06
CA GLU A 166 10.56 9.68 10.43
C GLU A 166 10.82 9.91 8.94
N LEU A 167 11.83 9.24 8.40
CA LEU A 167 12.15 9.24 6.97
C LEU A 167 12.34 7.79 6.51
N THR A 168 12.61 7.59 5.22
CA THR A 168 12.90 6.29 4.62
C THR A 168 13.87 5.45 5.46
N GLU A 169 14.91 6.05 6.05
CA GLU A 169 15.85 5.27 6.87
C GLU A 169 15.28 4.79 8.22
N GLY A 170 14.26 5.47 8.75
CA GLY A 170 13.58 5.14 10.00
C GLY A 170 13.39 6.32 10.93
N TYR A 171 13.34 6.03 12.24
CA TYR A 171 13.07 7.01 13.29
C TYR A 171 14.25 7.98 13.43
N ILE A 172 13.98 9.29 13.30
CA ILE A 172 15.01 10.31 13.41
C ILE A 172 15.29 10.60 14.89
N LEU A 173 16.57 10.44 15.26
CA LEU A 173 17.08 10.67 16.61
C LEU A 173 17.54 12.11 16.80
N LYS A 174 18.28 12.66 15.82
CA LYS A 174 18.85 14.01 15.90
C LYS A 174 18.89 14.67 14.54
N THR A 175 18.71 15.98 14.52
CA THR A 175 18.94 16.81 13.33
C THR A 175 20.18 17.68 13.55
N ALA A 176 21.11 17.67 12.58
CA ALA A 176 22.32 18.47 12.60
C ALA A 176 22.07 19.83 11.92
N LEU A 177 22.49 20.90 12.60
CA LEU A 177 22.38 22.29 12.15
C LEU A 177 23.76 22.89 11.89
N ASP A 178 23.85 23.72 10.85
CA ASP A 178 25.03 24.57 10.62
C ASP A 178 24.99 25.87 11.44
N LYS A 179 26.02 26.71 11.26
CA LYS A 179 26.17 28.02 11.92
C LYS A 179 25.00 28.98 11.67
N ASP A 180 24.26 28.77 10.59
CA ASP A 180 23.13 29.60 10.18
C ASP A 180 21.79 28.95 10.61
N ASN A 181 21.85 27.92 11.47
CA ASN A 181 20.73 27.10 11.93
C ASN A 181 19.97 26.36 10.82
N GLN A 182 20.62 26.09 9.69
CA GLN A 182 20.02 25.32 8.61
C GLN A 182 20.21 23.82 8.88
N VAL A 183 19.19 23.02 8.58
CA VAL A 183 19.31 21.56 8.66
C VAL A 183 20.23 21.06 7.56
N ILE A 184 21.32 20.40 7.93
CA ILE A 184 22.35 19.92 6.99
C ILE A 184 22.56 18.41 7.01
N GLY A 185 22.00 17.71 8.00
CA GLY A 185 22.06 16.27 8.14
C GLY A 185 21.20 15.77 9.29
N TYR A 186 21.10 14.46 9.45
CA TYR A 186 20.32 13.83 10.53
C TYR A 186 20.89 12.47 10.92
N GLN A 187 20.57 12.03 12.13
CA GLN A 187 20.86 10.70 12.67
C GLN A 187 19.55 9.95 12.83
N PHE A 188 19.54 8.67 12.46
CA PHE A 188 18.34 7.84 12.47
C PHE A 188 18.65 6.46 13.05
N VAL A 189 17.61 5.74 13.46
CA VAL A 189 17.65 4.30 13.75
C VAL A 189 16.75 3.53 12.80
N ARG A 190 17.29 2.47 12.19
CA ARG A 190 16.57 1.60 11.25
C ARG A 190 15.67 0.62 12.01
N LEU A 191 14.44 1.04 12.33
CA LEU A 191 13.52 0.28 13.19
C LEU A 191 13.31 -1.17 12.73
N GLY A 192 13.03 -1.41 11.45
CA GLY A 192 12.80 -2.77 10.93
C GLY A 192 13.99 -3.71 11.19
N LYS A 193 15.21 -3.25 10.85
CA LYS A 193 16.44 -4.03 11.07
C LYS A 193 16.80 -4.18 12.54
N MET A 194 16.56 -3.14 13.34
CA MET A 194 16.77 -3.20 14.79
C MET A 194 15.88 -4.27 15.42
N MET A 195 14.59 -4.29 15.06
CA MET A 195 13.66 -5.31 15.57
C MET A 195 13.98 -6.71 15.05
N GLU A 196 14.49 -6.82 13.81
CA GLU A 196 14.98 -8.09 13.26
C GLU A 196 16.19 -8.63 14.06
N ASP A 197 17.19 -7.78 14.34
CA ASP A 197 18.34 -8.15 15.16
C ASP A 197 17.90 -8.62 16.56
N ILE A 198 16.95 -7.91 17.20
CA ILE A 198 16.41 -8.28 18.52
C ILE A 198 15.68 -9.63 18.46
N ARG A 199 14.84 -9.85 17.45
CA ARG A 199 14.12 -11.12 17.25
C ARG A 199 15.06 -12.30 17.03
N HIS A 200 16.24 -12.06 16.47
CA HIS A 200 17.29 -13.07 16.29
C HIS A 200 18.23 -13.19 17.50
N GLY A 201 17.84 -12.64 18.66
CA GLY A 201 18.50 -12.85 19.94
C GLY A 201 19.62 -11.86 20.26
N LYS A 202 19.79 -10.79 19.46
CA LYS A 202 20.73 -9.73 19.80
C LYS A 202 20.21 -8.92 20.99
N ASP A 203 21.11 -8.52 21.89
CA ASP A 203 20.77 -7.61 22.97
C ASP A 203 20.14 -6.30 22.44
N PRO A 204 19.05 -5.79 23.03
CA PRO A 204 18.38 -4.58 22.54
C PRO A 204 19.28 -3.35 22.41
N LYS A 205 20.21 -3.15 23.34
CA LYS A 205 21.13 -2.00 23.28
C LYS A 205 22.10 -2.16 22.12
N GLU A 206 22.70 -3.34 21.97
CA GLU A 206 23.60 -3.60 20.85
C GLU A 206 22.89 -3.56 19.48
N ALA A 207 21.62 -3.98 19.41
CA ALA A 207 20.81 -3.90 18.20
C ALA A 207 20.48 -2.44 17.85
N TYR A 208 20.11 -1.64 18.85
CA TYR A 208 19.89 -0.20 18.70
C TYR A 208 21.14 0.49 18.17
N GLU A 209 22.27 0.35 18.85
CA GLU A 209 23.54 1.01 18.48
C GLU A 209 24.02 0.59 17.08
N LYS A 210 23.91 -0.69 16.72
CA LYS A 210 24.28 -1.20 15.39
C LYS A 210 23.43 -0.62 14.26
N ASN A 211 22.18 -0.26 14.53
CA ASN A 211 21.23 0.21 13.53
C ASN A 211 21.11 1.73 13.46
N ILE A 212 21.95 2.46 14.22
CA ILE A 212 22.10 3.90 14.09
C ILE A 212 22.94 4.23 12.86
N GLY A 213 22.46 5.19 12.08
CA GLY A 213 23.20 5.77 10.97
C GLY A 213 23.03 7.28 10.91
N THR A 214 23.80 7.91 10.03
CA THR A 214 23.70 9.34 9.74
C THR A 214 23.53 9.55 8.24
N TYR A 215 22.88 10.64 7.88
CA TYR A 215 22.72 11.08 6.50
C TYR A 215 23.03 12.58 6.39
N GLY A 216 23.57 13.00 5.24
CA GLY A 216 23.98 14.38 4.99
C GLY A 216 25.26 14.77 5.73
N ARG A 217 25.42 16.07 5.99
CA ARG A 217 26.55 16.66 6.71
C ARG A 217 26.27 16.60 8.20
N PHE A 218 26.58 15.47 8.83
CA PHE A 218 26.29 15.26 10.24
C PHE A 218 27.49 15.54 11.14
N SER A 219 28.73 15.44 10.67
CA SER A 219 29.90 15.66 11.53
C SER A 219 30.28 17.13 11.66
N ALA A 220 31.05 17.47 12.70
CA ALA A 220 31.57 18.82 12.91
C ALA A 220 32.47 19.26 11.76
N GLU A 221 33.28 18.35 11.21
CA GLU A 221 34.14 18.60 10.05
C GLU A 221 33.32 18.89 8.78
N GLN A 222 32.08 18.42 8.72
CA GLN A 222 31.14 18.69 7.63
C GLN A 222 30.31 19.97 7.86
N GLY A 223 30.53 20.67 8.97
CA GLY A 223 29.89 21.95 9.30
C GLY A 223 28.72 21.86 10.27
N ALA A 224 28.48 20.72 10.92
CA ALA A 224 27.48 20.61 11.98
C ALA A 224 27.99 21.27 13.27
N VAL A 225 27.30 22.31 13.73
CA VAL A 225 27.66 23.03 14.96
C VAL A 225 26.68 22.78 16.11
N LYS A 226 25.47 22.28 15.79
CA LYS A 226 24.43 21.98 16.78
C LYS A 226 23.64 20.73 16.37
N TYR A 227 23.20 19.95 17.36
CA TYR A 227 22.28 18.82 17.17
C TYR A 227 21.05 19.04 18.03
N ILE A 228 19.86 18.83 17.47
CA ILE A 228 18.59 18.95 18.17
C ILE A 228 17.82 17.63 18.13
N ASP A 229 17.05 17.34 19.19
CA ASP A 229 15.98 16.35 19.12
C ASP A 229 14.79 16.97 18.37
N PRO A 230 14.36 16.40 17.22
CA PRO A 230 13.30 17.00 16.43
C PRO A 230 11.90 16.96 17.09
N ARG A 231 11.74 16.30 18.24
CA ARG A 231 10.48 16.18 18.99
C ARG A 231 10.39 17.11 20.20
N GLU A 232 11.52 17.44 20.80
CA GLU A 232 11.58 18.21 22.06
C GLU A 232 12.11 19.64 21.88
N GLU A 233 12.90 19.90 20.82
CA GLU A 233 13.54 21.20 20.54
C GLU A 233 13.11 21.78 19.18
#